data_AF-A0A3S5ABS5-F1
#
_entry.id   AF-A0A3S5ABS5-F1
#
_cell.length_a   1.000
_cell.length_b   1.000
_cell.length_c   1.000
_cell.angle_alpha   90.00
_cell.angle_beta   90.00
_cell.angle_gamma   90.00
#
_symmetry.space_group_name_H-M   'P 1'
#
loop_
_entity.id
_entity.type
_entity.pdbx_description
1 polymer ?
#
loop_
_entity_poly.entity_id
_entity_poly.type
_entity_poly.pdbx_seq_one_letter_code
_entity_poly.pdbx_strand_id
1 'polypeptide(L)'
;MQLMLFLSFVISWALVNVASGINDVYIHGSLPETYEAVNDGSIVLKSLTFTKIRLFGKSLDLVSHIAFASRNASQGSSCEDTRVTESFPFVKQDEYFGDANIKLRELTKDEAAFFLCIRAWIINDRIDYLSNISLTWIYPFGPHNVSFKTTSSLMPIWLQVCLIICLFCLSGLFSGLNLGLMALDKTELKIIEFAGSPSERRYAKTIRPVREKGNFLLCTLLLGNVLVNNSLTILMDDLTGSGIYAVIGSTIGITALGEIMPQAVCSRYGLSIGAKTIWLTKIFMVITFPIAFPVSYILDKILGEELGQFYSREKLGVLIREQREHIVSCNKFLRKYTAPYF
;
A
#
# COMPACT_ATOMS: atom_id res chain seq x y z
N MET A 1 46.25 22.82 11.22
CA MET A 1 45.35 21.65 11.10
C MET A 1 44.52 21.68 9.82
N GLN A 2 43.83 22.78 9.47
CA GLN A 2 43.08 22.91 8.20
C GLN A 2 43.94 22.86 6.92
N LEU A 3 45.17 23.41 6.94
CA LEU A 3 46.06 23.38 5.76
C LEU A 3 46.56 21.97 5.42
N MET A 4 46.77 21.11 6.43
CA MET A 4 47.15 19.70 6.23
C MET A 4 46.01 18.85 5.67
N LEU A 5 44.77 19.10 6.10
CA LEU A 5 43.59 18.43 5.53
C LEU A 5 43.37 18.82 4.07
N PHE A 6 43.56 20.10 3.73
CA PHE A 6 43.46 20.57 2.35
C PHE A 6 44.57 20.00 1.46
N LEU A 7 45.82 19.96 1.93
CA LEU A 7 46.90 19.29 1.21
C LEU A 7 46.64 17.79 1.04
N SER A 8 46.10 17.10 2.06
CA SER A 8 45.76 15.67 1.93
C SER A 8 44.68 15.42 0.87
N PHE A 9 43.70 16.33 0.76
CA PHE A 9 42.63 16.22 -0.23
C PHE A 9 43.14 16.52 -1.65
N VAL A 10 44.01 17.52 -1.81
CA VAL A 10 44.64 17.86 -3.10
C VAL A 10 45.63 16.78 -3.54
N ILE A 11 46.42 16.21 -2.61
CA ILE A 11 47.33 15.11 -2.90
C ILE A 11 46.55 13.83 -3.24
N SER A 12 45.45 13.54 -2.53
CA SER A 12 44.59 12.40 -2.86
C SER A 12 43.87 12.60 -4.21
N TRP A 13 43.44 13.82 -4.54
CA TRP A 13 42.85 14.16 -5.84
C TRP A 13 43.88 14.09 -6.98
N ALA A 14 45.13 14.51 -6.72
CA ALA A 14 46.24 14.41 -7.67
C ALA A 14 46.70 12.95 -7.86
N LEU A 15 46.78 12.16 -6.79
CA LEU A 15 47.14 10.73 -6.86
C LEU A 15 46.07 9.90 -7.59
N VAL A 16 44.79 10.23 -7.42
CA VAL A 16 43.70 9.59 -8.19
C VAL A 16 43.80 9.95 -9.67
N ASN A 17 44.12 11.19 -10.03
CA ASN A 17 44.33 11.59 -11.43
C ASN A 17 45.59 10.97 -12.06
N VAL A 18 46.63 10.66 -11.28
CA VAL A 18 47.87 10.01 -11.77
C VAL A 18 47.68 8.50 -11.99
N ALA A 19 46.71 7.87 -11.33
CA ALA A 19 46.44 6.44 -11.45
C ALA A 19 45.36 6.07 -12.50
N SER A 20 44.55 7.04 -12.94
CA SER A 20 43.52 6.84 -13.97
C SER A 20 44.10 7.04 -15.38
N GLY A 21 43.98 6.04 -16.26
CA GLY A 21 44.19 6.26 -17.68
C GLY A 21 43.19 7.29 -18.22
N ILE A 22 43.61 8.08 -19.22
CA ILE A 22 42.79 9.16 -19.82
C ILE A 22 41.45 8.64 -20.39
N ASN A 23 41.31 7.32 -20.60
CA ASN A 23 40.15 6.66 -21.21
C ASN A 23 39.37 5.74 -20.25
N ASP A 24 39.68 5.76 -18.96
CA ASP A 24 39.00 4.90 -17.99
C ASP A 24 37.65 5.51 -17.58
N VAL A 25 36.58 4.69 -17.64
CA VAL A 25 35.25 5.12 -17.20
C VAL A 25 35.16 5.05 -15.68
N TYR A 26 34.99 6.21 -15.06
CA TYR A 26 34.83 6.34 -13.61
C TYR A 26 33.37 6.57 -13.23
N ILE A 27 32.87 5.84 -12.24
CA ILE A 27 31.53 6.04 -11.68
C ILE A 27 31.67 6.46 -10.22
N HIS A 28 31.16 7.66 -9.91
CA HIS A 28 31.16 8.23 -8.57
C HIS A 28 29.93 7.81 -7.77
N GLY A 29 28.79 7.56 -8.44
CA GLY A 29 27.57 7.14 -7.77
C GLY A 29 26.41 6.90 -8.72
N SER A 30 25.31 6.41 -8.15
CA SER A 30 24.06 6.17 -8.85
C SER A 30 22.89 6.66 -8.02
N LEU A 31 21.90 7.29 -8.66
CA LEU A 31 20.66 7.71 -8.03
C LEU A 31 19.48 7.13 -8.82
N PRO A 32 18.73 6.18 -8.25
CA PRO A 32 17.47 5.73 -8.83
C PRO A 32 16.37 6.78 -8.64
N GLU A 33 15.40 6.81 -9.56
CA GLU A 33 14.19 7.62 -9.43
C GLU A 33 13.30 7.14 -8.27
N THR A 34 13.25 5.82 -8.05
CA THR A 34 12.52 5.18 -6.96
C THR A 34 13.42 4.17 -6.23
N TYR A 35 13.47 4.26 -4.90
CA TYR A 35 14.18 3.31 -4.04
C TYR A 35 13.45 3.15 -2.70
N GLU A 36 13.55 1.96 -2.10
CA GLU A 36 12.87 1.68 -0.83
C GLU A 36 13.74 2.07 0.37
N ALA A 37 15.04 1.80 0.28
CA ALA A 37 16.00 2.07 1.35
C ALA A 37 17.44 2.13 0.82
N VAL A 38 18.35 2.62 1.66
CA VAL A 38 19.80 2.53 1.43
C VAL A 38 20.42 1.84 2.65
N ASN A 39 20.89 0.61 2.48
CA ASN A 39 21.44 -0.22 3.56
C ASN A 39 22.89 -0.58 3.24
N ASP A 40 23.82 -0.25 4.14
CA ASP A 40 25.26 -0.55 4.02
C ASP A 40 25.89 -0.09 2.70
N GLY A 41 25.46 1.06 2.18
CA GLY A 41 25.94 1.60 0.90
C GLY A 41 25.36 0.90 -0.35
N SER A 42 24.46 -0.08 -0.17
CA SER A 42 23.67 -0.67 -1.26
C SER A 42 22.30 -0.02 -1.36
N ILE A 43 21.87 0.26 -2.59
CA ILE A 43 20.54 0.82 -2.88
C ILE A 43 19.54 -0.32 -3.01
N VAL A 44 18.43 -0.24 -2.28
CA VAL A 44 17.38 -1.27 -2.28
C VAL A 44 16.28 -0.87 -3.27
N LEU A 45 16.06 -1.71 -4.29
CA LEU A 45 15.08 -1.54 -5.35
C LEU A 45 13.99 -2.61 -5.28
N LYS A 46 12.78 -2.30 -5.73
CA LYS A 46 11.72 -3.30 -5.89
C LYS A 46 12.07 -4.26 -7.03
N SER A 47 11.88 -5.56 -6.82
CA SER A 47 12.15 -6.58 -7.84
C SER A 47 11.11 -6.54 -8.97
N LEU A 48 11.51 -6.98 -10.16
CA LEU A 48 10.67 -7.12 -11.36
C LEU A 48 9.95 -5.85 -11.82
N THR A 49 10.31 -4.68 -11.30
CA THR A 49 9.83 -3.37 -11.74
C THR A 49 10.88 -2.66 -12.58
N PHE A 50 10.44 -1.91 -13.59
CA PHE A 50 11.33 -1.02 -14.32
C PHE A 50 11.62 0.21 -13.47
N THR A 51 12.90 0.46 -13.21
CA THR A 51 13.36 1.63 -12.45
C THR A 51 14.35 2.39 -13.31
N LYS A 52 14.12 3.69 -13.46
CA LYS A 52 15.08 4.58 -14.09
C LYS A 52 16.19 4.90 -13.08
N ILE A 53 17.43 4.67 -13.47
CA ILE A 53 18.61 5.02 -12.69
C ILE A 53 19.44 6.07 -13.41
N ARG A 54 19.94 7.04 -12.65
CA ARG A 54 20.90 8.03 -13.12
C ARG A 54 22.28 7.66 -12.60
N LEU A 55 23.24 7.50 -13.49
CA LEU A 55 24.64 7.27 -13.14
C LEU A 55 25.41 8.58 -13.24
N PHE A 56 26.32 8.81 -12.30
CA PHE A 56 27.22 9.96 -12.24
C PHE A 56 28.67 9.49 -12.30
N GLY A 57 29.48 10.12 -13.13
CA GLY A 57 30.81 9.64 -13.45
C GLY A 57 31.62 10.59 -14.31
N LYS A 58 32.66 10.04 -14.93
CA LYS A 58 33.51 10.69 -15.94
C LYS A 58 33.64 9.75 -17.13
N SER A 59 33.67 10.31 -18.33
CA SER A 59 33.76 9.57 -19.60
C SER A 59 32.61 8.58 -19.80
N LEU A 60 31.40 8.96 -19.38
CA LEU A 60 30.18 8.16 -19.57
C LEU A 60 29.68 8.15 -21.02
N ASP A 61 30.23 9.01 -21.87
CA ASP A 61 30.00 9.06 -23.31
C ASP A 61 30.48 7.80 -24.05
N LEU A 62 31.46 7.11 -23.46
CA LEU A 62 32.02 5.83 -23.93
C LEU A 62 31.14 4.62 -23.56
N VAL A 63 30.14 4.78 -22.69
CA VAL A 63 29.27 3.69 -22.23
C VAL A 63 28.09 3.51 -23.19
N SER A 64 27.88 2.28 -23.64
CA SER A 64 26.76 1.93 -24.53
C SER A 64 25.61 1.24 -23.79
N HIS A 65 25.95 0.32 -22.90
CA HIS A 65 24.99 -0.51 -22.17
C HIS A 65 25.48 -0.73 -20.74
N ILE A 66 24.54 -1.04 -19.86
CA ILE A 66 24.82 -1.46 -18.49
C ILE A 66 24.17 -2.81 -18.22
N ALA A 67 24.74 -3.56 -17.29
CA ALA A 67 24.22 -4.82 -16.80
C ALA A 67 24.63 -5.02 -15.35
N PHE A 68 24.17 -6.11 -14.75
CA PHE A 68 24.46 -6.42 -13.36
C PHE A 68 25.03 -7.81 -13.21
N ALA A 69 26.07 -7.90 -12.38
CA ALA A 69 26.76 -9.12 -12.00
C ALA A 69 26.40 -9.54 -10.57
N SER A 70 26.49 -10.83 -10.30
CA SER A 70 26.12 -11.43 -9.00
C SER A 70 27.27 -11.45 -7.99
N ARG A 71 28.51 -11.36 -8.50
CA ARG A 71 29.73 -11.41 -7.69
C ARG A 71 30.45 -10.08 -7.75
N ASN A 72 31.16 -9.78 -6.67
CA ASN A 72 32.05 -8.64 -6.62
C ASN A 72 33.42 -9.01 -7.23
N ALA A 73 34.03 -8.09 -7.98
CA ALA A 73 35.37 -8.27 -8.55
C ALA A 73 36.18 -6.95 -8.51
N SER A 74 37.45 -7.02 -8.91
CA SER A 74 38.33 -5.85 -8.98
C SER A 74 37.91 -4.89 -10.09
N GLN A 75 38.13 -3.60 -9.87
CA GLN A 75 37.84 -2.55 -10.85
C GLN A 75 38.65 -2.76 -12.13
N GLY A 76 38.04 -2.50 -13.28
CA GLY A 76 38.63 -2.71 -14.60
C GLY A 76 38.73 -4.18 -15.05
N SER A 77 38.39 -5.16 -14.20
CA SER A 77 38.30 -6.57 -14.62
C SER A 77 37.07 -6.81 -15.48
N SER A 78 37.09 -7.85 -16.31
CA SER A 78 35.95 -8.18 -17.16
C SER A 78 34.79 -8.74 -16.32
N CYS A 79 33.58 -8.28 -16.62
CA CYS A 79 32.36 -8.72 -15.94
C CYS A 79 31.47 -9.64 -16.80
N GLU A 80 31.92 -10.03 -18.00
CA GLU A 80 31.08 -10.77 -18.96
C GLU A 80 30.58 -12.11 -18.42
N ASP A 81 31.47 -12.91 -17.83
CA ASP A 81 31.13 -14.25 -17.32
C ASP A 81 30.31 -14.22 -16.01
N THR A 82 30.31 -13.09 -15.31
CA THR A 82 29.64 -12.91 -14.01
C THR A 82 28.27 -12.23 -14.11
N ARG A 83 27.90 -11.79 -15.32
CA ARG A 83 26.67 -11.05 -15.60
C ARG A 83 25.46 -11.99 -15.46
N VAL A 84 24.46 -11.53 -14.70
CA VAL A 84 23.22 -12.28 -14.44
C VAL A 84 21.98 -11.64 -15.04
N THR A 85 22.09 -10.39 -15.51
CA THR A 85 20.99 -9.69 -16.20
C THR A 85 21.27 -9.52 -17.68
N GLU A 86 20.20 -9.32 -18.45
CA GLU A 86 20.32 -8.78 -19.80
C GLU A 86 20.94 -7.37 -19.79
N SER A 87 21.42 -6.93 -20.95
CA SER A 87 21.99 -5.60 -21.13
C SER A 87 20.89 -4.55 -21.26
N PHE A 88 20.97 -3.49 -20.46
CA PHE A 88 20.08 -2.33 -20.54
C PHE A 88 20.78 -1.22 -21.33
N PRO A 89 20.08 -0.56 -22.28
CA PRO A 89 20.66 0.56 -23.02
C PRO A 89 20.93 1.75 -22.08
N PHE A 90 22.10 2.35 -22.24
CA PHE A 90 22.49 3.54 -21.48
C PHE A 90 22.26 4.79 -22.32
N VAL A 91 21.39 5.69 -21.84
CA VAL A 91 21.09 6.97 -22.49
C VAL A 91 22.00 8.03 -21.90
N LYS A 92 23.11 8.29 -22.57
CA LYS A 92 24.01 9.39 -22.21
C LYS A 92 23.31 10.74 -22.37
N GLN A 93 23.42 11.58 -21.35
CA GLN A 93 22.98 12.98 -21.41
C GLN A 93 24.18 13.90 -21.59
N ASP A 94 25.22 13.67 -20.79
CA ASP A 94 26.49 14.40 -20.82
C ASP A 94 27.68 13.44 -20.58
N GLU A 95 28.90 13.95 -20.65
CA GLU A 95 30.13 13.22 -20.29
C GLU A 95 30.13 12.76 -18.82
N TYR A 96 29.38 13.45 -17.95
CA TYR A 96 29.38 13.25 -16.51
C TYR A 96 28.14 12.52 -15.96
N PHE A 97 27.05 12.43 -16.72
CA PHE A 97 25.86 11.71 -16.27
C PHE A 97 25.03 11.13 -17.42
N GLY A 98 24.30 10.07 -17.12
CA GLY A 98 23.34 9.46 -18.04
C GLY A 98 22.31 8.62 -17.31
N ASP A 99 21.26 8.27 -18.03
CA ASP A 99 20.09 7.57 -17.50
C ASP A 99 19.97 6.16 -18.12
N ALA A 100 19.51 5.18 -17.36
CA ALA A 100 19.16 3.86 -17.87
C ALA A 100 17.90 3.31 -17.18
N ASN A 101 17.04 2.65 -17.96
CA ASN A 101 15.88 1.95 -17.43
C ASN A 101 16.25 0.49 -17.19
N ILE A 102 16.34 0.09 -15.92
CA ILE A 102 16.78 -1.24 -15.51
C ILE A 102 15.61 -2.03 -14.94
N LYS A 103 15.68 -3.36 -15.03
CA LYS A 103 14.76 -4.29 -14.37
C LYS A 103 15.54 -5.40 -13.71
N LEU A 104 15.58 -5.41 -12.38
CA LEU A 104 16.31 -6.42 -11.60
C LEU A 104 15.38 -7.56 -11.17
N ARG A 105 15.92 -8.78 -11.12
CA ARG A 105 15.21 -9.94 -10.57
C ARG A 105 15.34 -10.00 -9.05
N GLU A 106 14.59 -10.89 -8.43
CA GLU A 106 14.76 -11.22 -7.02
C GLU A 106 16.16 -11.81 -6.76
N LEU A 107 16.77 -11.34 -5.69
CA LEU A 107 18.09 -11.78 -5.25
C LEU A 107 18.00 -13.23 -4.76
N THR A 108 18.84 -14.10 -5.31
CA THR A 108 18.92 -15.50 -4.83
C THR A 108 19.71 -15.57 -3.52
N LYS A 109 19.50 -16.62 -2.71
CA LYS A 109 20.15 -16.77 -1.39
C LYS A 109 21.68 -16.77 -1.45
N ASP A 110 22.25 -17.12 -2.59
CA ASP A 110 23.70 -17.20 -2.81
C ASP A 110 24.31 -15.87 -3.30
N GLU A 111 23.49 -14.82 -3.48
CA GLU A 111 23.91 -13.52 -4.01
C GLU A 111 23.82 -12.45 -2.93
N ALA A 112 24.89 -11.68 -2.73
CA ALA A 112 24.92 -10.62 -1.72
C ALA A 112 24.28 -9.32 -2.21
N ALA A 113 24.48 -8.98 -3.48
CA ALA A 113 23.93 -7.82 -4.18
C ALA A 113 24.20 -7.93 -5.69
N PHE A 114 23.52 -7.11 -6.47
CA PHE A 114 23.81 -6.87 -7.88
C PHE A 114 24.88 -5.80 -8.03
N PHE A 115 26.01 -6.12 -8.66
CA PHE A 115 27.11 -5.19 -8.92
C PHE A 115 27.01 -4.62 -10.32
N LEU A 116 27.24 -3.31 -10.48
CA LEU A 116 27.18 -2.63 -11.77
C LEU A 116 28.32 -3.07 -12.71
N CYS A 117 27.95 -3.45 -13.93
CA CYS A 117 28.83 -3.87 -15.01
C CYS A 117 28.51 -2.99 -16.24
N ILE A 118 29.52 -2.40 -16.86
CA ILE A 118 29.33 -1.45 -17.97
C ILE A 118 29.96 -1.98 -19.25
N ARG A 119 29.32 -1.69 -20.38
CA ARG A 119 29.83 -1.97 -21.72
C ARG A 119 30.38 -0.70 -22.32
N ALA A 120 31.70 -0.54 -22.26
CA ALA A 120 32.39 0.68 -22.67
C ALA A 120 33.42 0.40 -23.77
N TRP A 121 33.70 1.44 -24.57
CA TRP A 121 34.78 1.42 -25.54
C TRP A 121 36.12 1.61 -24.82
N ILE A 122 37.01 0.62 -24.91
CA ILE A 122 38.36 0.71 -24.36
C ILE A 122 39.35 0.93 -25.51
N ILE A 123 40.21 1.93 -25.35
CA ILE A 123 41.34 2.21 -26.24
C ILE A 123 42.58 1.57 -25.61
N ASN A 124 42.99 0.41 -26.14
CA ASN A 124 44.21 -0.26 -25.68
C ASN A 124 45.43 0.41 -26.31
N ASP A 125 46.12 1.26 -25.55
CA ASP A 125 47.30 2.01 -26.02
C ASP A 125 48.61 1.20 -26.00
N ARG A 126 48.51 -0.14 -26.09
CA ARG A 126 49.65 -1.04 -25.92
C ARG A 126 50.00 -1.75 -27.24
N ILE A 127 50.87 -1.07 -27.99
CA ILE A 127 51.70 -1.57 -29.11
C ILE A 127 50.96 -1.75 -30.44
N ASP A 128 51.53 -1.09 -31.46
CA ASP A 128 51.19 -1.03 -32.89
C ASP A 128 50.11 -0.04 -33.33
N TYR A 129 50.40 0.62 -34.46
CA TYR A 129 49.75 1.78 -35.09
C TYR A 129 48.28 1.60 -35.52
N LEU A 130 47.58 0.62 -34.96
CA LEU A 130 46.13 0.41 -35.08
C LEU A 130 45.55 0.40 -33.67
N SER A 131 44.91 1.50 -33.28
CA SER A 131 44.09 1.54 -32.07
C SER A 131 42.94 0.54 -32.23
N ASN A 132 43.09 -0.65 -31.65
CA ASN A 132 42.02 -1.62 -31.58
C ASN A 132 40.99 -1.15 -30.57
N ILE A 133 39.94 -0.50 -31.06
CA ILE A 133 38.79 -0.10 -30.27
C ILE A 133 37.93 -1.36 -30.05
N SER A 134 37.98 -1.90 -28.82
CA SER A 134 37.17 -3.06 -28.44
C SER A 134 36.07 -2.65 -27.48
N LEU A 135 34.84 -3.05 -27.78
CA LEU A 135 33.70 -2.86 -26.90
C LEU A 135 33.63 -4.03 -25.92
N THR A 136 33.95 -3.78 -24.65
CA THR A 136 34.08 -4.85 -23.65
C THR A 136 33.28 -4.54 -22.39
N TRP A 137 32.97 -5.60 -21.64
CA TRP A 137 32.25 -5.51 -20.37
C TRP A 137 33.24 -5.49 -19.23
N ILE A 138 33.23 -4.41 -18.46
CA ILE A 138 34.14 -4.19 -17.34
C ILE A 138 33.41 -3.70 -16.10
N TYR A 139 33.99 -3.99 -14.93
CA TYR A 139 33.63 -3.32 -13.69
C TYR A 139 34.13 -1.87 -13.71
N PRO A 140 33.27 -0.87 -13.49
CA PRO A 140 33.65 0.54 -13.53
C PRO A 140 34.66 0.89 -12.44
N PHE A 141 35.52 1.87 -12.71
CA PHE A 141 36.44 2.41 -11.69
C PHE A 141 35.69 3.37 -10.76
N GLY A 142 36.04 3.38 -9.47
CA GLY A 142 35.36 4.25 -8.51
C GLY A 142 35.81 4.05 -7.06
N PRO A 143 35.38 4.91 -6.13
CA PRO A 143 35.71 4.76 -4.71
C PRO A 143 35.02 3.54 -4.08
N HIS A 144 33.82 3.20 -4.56
CA HIS A 144 33.02 2.06 -4.11
C HIS A 144 32.31 1.40 -5.30
N ASN A 145 32.15 0.08 -5.24
CA ASN A 145 31.40 -0.65 -6.25
C ASN A 145 29.90 -0.39 -6.04
N VAL A 146 29.25 0.15 -7.06
CA VAL A 146 27.81 0.41 -7.02
C VAL A 146 27.07 -0.92 -6.91
N SER A 147 26.37 -1.11 -5.79
CA SER A 147 25.65 -2.34 -5.48
C SER A 147 24.17 -2.09 -5.25
N PHE A 148 23.33 -2.96 -5.80
CA PHE A 148 21.87 -2.90 -5.68
C PHE A 148 21.36 -4.17 -5.02
N LYS A 149 20.43 -4.02 -4.07
CA LYS A 149 19.70 -5.14 -3.47
C LYS A 149 18.26 -5.08 -3.96
N THR A 150 17.62 -6.23 -4.14
CA THR A 150 16.20 -6.27 -4.51
C THR A 150 15.35 -6.79 -3.37
N THR A 151 14.17 -6.20 -3.19
CA THR A 151 13.12 -6.75 -2.32
C THR A 151 12.19 -7.64 -3.13
N SER A 152 11.94 -8.84 -2.61
CA SER A 152 10.96 -9.77 -3.17
C SER A 152 9.56 -9.32 -2.80
N SER A 153 8.63 -9.32 -3.76
CA SER A 153 7.21 -9.19 -3.43
C SER A 153 6.76 -10.52 -2.81
N LEU A 154 6.36 -10.49 -1.54
CA LEU A 154 6.07 -11.69 -0.73
C LEU A 154 4.89 -12.55 -1.27
N MET A 155 4.11 -12.07 -2.24
CA MET A 155 2.92 -12.77 -2.74
C MET A 155 2.82 -12.78 -4.27
N PRO A 156 2.43 -13.93 -4.88
CA PRO A 156 2.15 -13.98 -6.32
C PRO A 156 0.95 -13.11 -6.67
N ILE A 157 0.99 -12.47 -7.84
CA ILE A 157 -0.03 -11.51 -8.31
C ILE A 157 -1.45 -12.08 -8.24
N TRP A 158 -1.64 -13.36 -8.58
CA TRP A 158 -2.95 -14.02 -8.50
C TRP A 158 -3.51 -14.06 -7.08
N LEU A 159 -2.67 -14.38 -6.09
CA LEU A 159 -3.06 -14.40 -4.68
C LEU A 159 -3.40 -12.98 -4.21
N GLN A 160 -2.61 -11.98 -4.63
CA GLN A 160 -2.85 -10.58 -4.31
C GLN A 160 -4.20 -10.08 -4.84
N VAL A 161 -4.54 -10.41 -6.10
CA VAL A 161 -5.84 -10.07 -6.70
C VAL A 161 -7.00 -10.76 -5.96
N CYS A 162 -6.88 -12.06 -5.66
CA CYS A 162 -7.89 -12.77 -4.88
C CYS A 162 -8.08 -12.15 -3.48
N LEU A 163 -6.99 -11.75 -2.83
CA LEU A 163 -7.00 -11.15 -1.50
C LEU A 163 -7.63 -9.75 -1.54
N ILE A 164 -7.36 -8.94 -2.56
CA ILE A 164 -7.99 -7.64 -2.79
C ILE A 164 -9.51 -7.77 -2.92
N ILE A 165 -10.00 -8.72 -3.73
CA ILE A 165 -11.44 -8.95 -3.89
C ILE A 165 -12.08 -9.35 -2.56
N CYS A 166 -11.41 -10.24 -1.80
CA CYS A 166 -11.87 -10.63 -0.47
C CYS A 166 -11.94 -9.44 0.50
N LEU A 167 -10.91 -8.59 0.53
CA LEU A 167 -10.88 -7.38 1.36
C LEU A 167 -11.97 -6.38 0.97
N PHE A 168 -12.26 -6.20 -0.33
CA PHE A 168 -13.38 -5.38 -0.78
C PHE A 168 -14.72 -5.87 -0.21
N CYS A 169 -14.96 -7.19 -0.26
CA CYS A 169 -16.17 -7.77 0.31
C CYS A 169 -16.23 -7.60 1.84
N LEU A 170 -15.10 -7.75 2.53
CA LEU A 170 -15.03 -7.57 4.00
C LEU A 170 -15.24 -6.11 4.42
N SER A 171 -14.64 -5.15 3.70
CA SER A 171 -14.85 -3.72 3.89
C SER A 171 -16.34 -3.37 3.75
N GLY A 172 -16.94 -3.83 2.65
CA GLY A 172 -18.38 -3.77 2.39
C GLY A 172 -19.23 -4.29 3.52
N LEU A 173 -18.89 -5.48 4.00
CA LEU A 173 -19.60 -6.12 5.07
C LEU A 173 -19.50 -5.30 6.36
N PHE A 174 -18.32 -4.84 6.77
CA PHE A 174 -18.16 -4.08 8.01
C PHE A 174 -18.86 -2.73 7.98
N SER A 175 -18.72 -2.00 6.87
CA SER A 175 -19.39 -0.72 6.66
C SER A 175 -20.92 -0.88 6.65
N GLY A 176 -21.42 -1.91 5.93
CA GLY A 176 -22.84 -2.24 5.85
C GLY A 176 -23.43 -2.74 7.18
N LEU A 177 -22.71 -3.59 7.92
CA LEU A 177 -23.14 -4.06 9.24
C LEU A 177 -23.15 -2.93 10.27
N ASN A 178 -22.22 -1.99 10.20
CA ASN A 178 -22.20 -0.85 11.10
C ASN A 178 -23.51 -0.05 11.00
N LEU A 179 -23.94 0.28 9.77
CA LEU A 179 -25.22 0.94 9.52
C LEU A 179 -26.42 0.04 9.85
N GLY A 180 -26.41 -1.21 9.35
CA GLY A 180 -27.55 -2.13 9.46
C GLY A 180 -27.83 -2.57 10.91
N LEU A 181 -26.80 -2.82 11.71
CA LEU A 181 -26.95 -3.17 13.12
C LEU A 181 -27.25 -1.95 13.98
N MET A 182 -26.78 -0.76 13.60
CA MET A 182 -27.18 0.49 14.27
C MET A 182 -28.63 0.87 13.99
N ALA A 183 -29.15 0.55 12.80
CA ALA A 183 -30.56 0.70 12.48
C ALA A 183 -31.46 -0.25 13.29
N LEU A 184 -30.98 -1.48 13.54
CA LEU A 184 -31.72 -2.51 14.25
C LEU A 184 -31.61 -2.35 15.78
N ASP A 185 -32.66 -1.82 16.38
CA ASP A 185 -32.70 -1.56 17.82
C ASP A 185 -32.93 -2.81 18.65
N LYS A 186 -32.41 -2.81 19.89
CA LYS A 186 -32.64 -3.91 20.84
C LYS A 186 -34.15 -4.19 21.04
N THR A 187 -34.96 -3.14 21.03
CA THR A 187 -36.43 -3.23 21.14
C THR A 187 -37.06 -3.81 19.88
N GLU A 188 -36.61 -3.37 18.70
CA GLU A 188 -37.10 -3.88 17.42
C GLU A 188 -36.74 -5.36 17.23
N LEU A 189 -35.52 -5.78 17.60
CA LEU A 189 -35.15 -7.19 17.62
C LEU A 189 -36.05 -8.03 18.52
N LYS A 190 -36.41 -7.53 19.71
CA LYS A 190 -37.33 -8.23 20.62
C LYS A 190 -38.71 -8.36 19.98
N ILE A 191 -39.23 -7.30 19.36
CA ILE A 191 -40.52 -7.35 18.65
C ILE A 191 -40.47 -8.40 17.53
N ILE A 192 -39.41 -8.41 16.71
CA ILE A 192 -39.23 -9.38 15.62
C ILE A 192 -39.11 -10.81 16.16
N GLU A 193 -38.49 -11.01 17.33
CA GLU A 193 -38.38 -12.33 17.97
C GLU A 193 -39.74 -12.90 18.43
N PHE A 194 -40.68 -12.04 18.83
CA PHE A 194 -42.03 -12.47 19.25
C PHE A 194 -43.04 -12.48 18.09
N ALA A 195 -43.01 -11.47 17.23
CA ALA A 195 -44.04 -11.22 16.21
C ALA A 195 -43.59 -11.53 14.77
N GLY A 196 -42.31 -11.73 14.52
CA GLY A 196 -41.77 -11.98 13.17
C GLY A 196 -42.09 -13.36 12.61
N SER A 197 -41.71 -13.60 11.36
CA SER A 197 -41.77 -14.93 10.73
C SER A 197 -40.81 -15.93 11.39
N PRO A 198 -41.03 -17.26 11.29
CA PRO A 198 -40.15 -18.26 11.92
C PRO A 198 -38.67 -18.12 11.52
N SER A 199 -38.39 -17.71 10.29
CA SER A 199 -37.03 -17.39 9.82
C SER A 199 -36.44 -16.14 10.48
N GLU A 200 -37.20 -15.05 10.57
CA GLU A 200 -36.75 -13.80 11.18
C GLU A 200 -36.54 -13.91 12.68
N ARG A 201 -37.39 -14.69 13.38
CA ARG A 201 -37.23 -14.99 14.80
C ARG A 201 -35.88 -15.64 15.08
N ARG A 202 -35.46 -16.59 14.22
CA ARG A 202 -34.16 -17.27 14.35
C ARG A 202 -32.99 -16.31 14.12
N TYR A 203 -33.12 -15.39 13.16
CA TYR A 203 -32.12 -14.35 12.89
C TYR A 203 -31.99 -13.38 14.07
N ALA A 204 -33.11 -12.84 14.56
CA ALA A 204 -33.14 -11.92 15.70
C ALA A 204 -32.51 -12.56 16.96
N LYS A 205 -32.88 -13.80 17.28
CA LYS A 205 -32.33 -14.54 18.43
C LYS A 205 -30.82 -14.73 18.37
N THR A 206 -30.27 -14.85 17.16
CA THR A 206 -28.82 -15.04 16.96
C THR A 206 -28.04 -13.72 17.07
N ILE A 207 -28.61 -12.61 16.60
CA ILE A 207 -27.98 -11.28 16.62
C ILE A 207 -28.07 -10.62 18.00
N ARG A 208 -29.17 -10.83 18.74
CA ARG A 208 -29.45 -10.20 20.04
C ARG A 208 -28.28 -10.17 21.02
N PRO A 209 -27.61 -11.30 21.35
CA PRO A 209 -26.53 -11.29 22.35
C PRO A 209 -25.29 -10.49 21.92
N VAL A 210 -25.06 -10.37 20.60
CA VAL A 210 -23.95 -9.58 20.07
C VAL A 210 -24.29 -8.09 20.12
N ARG A 211 -25.53 -7.72 19.81
CA ARG A 211 -26.03 -6.34 19.87
C ARG A 211 -26.19 -5.82 21.30
N GLU A 212 -26.38 -6.70 22.28
CA GLU A 212 -26.42 -6.32 23.70
C GLU A 212 -25.13 -5.60 24.14
N LYS A 213 -23.97 -6.05 23.62
CA LYS A 213 -22.65 -5.42 23.78
C LYS A 213 -22.38 -4.38 22.67
N GLY A 214 -23.29 -3.43 22.51
CA GLY A 214 -23.32 -2.50 21.37
C GLY A 214 -22.02 -1.71 21.15
N ASN A 215 -21.42 -1.17 22.21
CA ASN A 215 -20.21 -0.34 22.10
C ASN A 215 -18.98 -1.15 21.68
N PHE A 216 -18.84 -2.37 22.21
CA PHE A 216 -17.79 -3.30 21.80
C PHE A 216 -17.96 -3.76 20.34
N LEU A 217 -19.19 -4.05 19.93
CA LEU A 217 -19.52 -4.40 18.55
C LEU A 217 -19.22 -3.25 17.58
N LEU A 218 -19.67 -2.03 17.92
CA LEU A 218 -19.42 -0.82 17.15
C LEU A 218 -17.91 -0.58 16.98
N CYS A 219 -17.16 -0.62 18.07
CA CYS A 219 -15.71 -0.43 18.05
C CYS A 219 -15.01 -1.49 17.18
N THR A 220 -15.43 -2.75 17.29
CA THR A 220 -14.90 -3.84 16.46
C THR A 220 -15.16 -3.62 14.98
N LEU A 221 -16.39 -3.26 14.60
CA LEU A 221 -16.76 -3.05 13.19
C LEU A 221 -16.04 -1.83 12.60
N LEU A 222 -15.91 -0.74 13.36
CA LEU A 222 -15.16 0.45 12.95
C LEU A 222 -13.67 0.15 12.77
N LEU A 223 -13.05 -0.52 13.75
CA LEU A 223 -11.64 -0.89 13.68
C LEU A 223 -11.38 -1.85 12.53
N GLY A 224 -12.25 -2.84 12.34
CA GLY A 224 -12.20 -3.77 11.21
C GLY A 224 -12.28 -3.04 9.86
N ASN A 225 -13.20 -2.08 9.71
CA ASN A 225 -13.32 -1.28 8.50
C ASN A 225 -12.04 -0.50 8.19
N VAL A 226 -11.50 0.22 9.19
CA VAL A 226 -10.26 0.99 9.03
C VAL A 226 -9.08 0.07 8.67
N LEU A 227 -8.95 -1.06 9.35
CA LEU A 227 -7.88 -2.03 9.11
C LEU A 227 -7.95 -2.61 7.69
N VAL A 228 -9.13 -3.01 7.23
CA VAL A 228 -9.33 -3.57 5.89
C VAL A 228 -9.09 -2.50 4.82
N ASN A 229 -9.59 -1.28 5.01
CA ASN A 229 -9.42 -0.18 4.05
C ASN A 229 -7.94 0.22 3.89
N ASN A 230 -7.19 0.28 5.00
CA ASN A 230 -5.76 0.57 4.97
C ASN A 230 -4.98 -0.57 4.31
N SER A 231 -5.28 -1.83 4.68
CA SER A 231 -4.62 -3.00 4.08
C SER A 231 -4.85 -3.06 2.56
N LEU A 232 -6.08 -2.76 2.13
CA LEU A 232 -6.45 -2.70 0.72
C LEU A 232 -5.69 -1.61 -0.03
N THR A 233 -5.52 -0.42 0.56
CA THR A 233 -4.77 0.68 -0.05
C THR A 233 -3.30 0.33 -0.23
N ILE A 234 -2.68 -0.29 0.79
CA ILE A 234 -1.27 -0.73 0.72
C ILE A 234 -1.11 -1.81 -0.37
N LEU A 235 -2.01 -2.79 -0.43
CA LEU A 235 -1.95 -3.83 -1.45
C LEU A 235 -2.18 -3.30 -2.86
N MET A 236 -3.00 -2.25 -3.01
CA MET A 236 -3.23 -1.57 -4.28
C MET A 236 -2.01 -0.76 -4.73
N ASP A 237 -1.30 -0.15 -3.78
CA ASP A 237 -0.01 0.53 -4.04
C ASP A 237 1.04 -0.45 -4.53
N ASP A 238 1.12 -1.62 -3.87
CA ASP A 238 2.03 -2.67 -4.28
C ASP A 238 1.79 -3.20 -5.69
N LEU A 239 0.52 -3.26 -6.13
CA LEU A 239 0.15 -3.67 -7.49
C LEU A 239 0.41 -2.58 -8.54
N THR A 240 0.06 -1.34 -8.24
CA THR A 240 0.04 -0.24 -9.22
C THR A 240 1.44 0.36 -9.41
N GLY A 241 2.34 0.17 -8.43
CA GLY A 241 3.72 0.66 -8.47
C GLY A 241 3.83 2.19 -8.53
N SER A 242 2.71 2.89 -8.36
CA SER A 242 2.59 4.33 -8.50
C SER A 242 1.60 4.84 -7.45
N GLY A 243 2.14 5.36 -6.35
CA GLY A 243 1.37 5.72 -5.16
C GLY A 243 0.19 6.65 -5.41
N ILE A 244 0.30 7.58 -6.36
CA ILE A 244 -0.79 8.51 -6.68
C ILE A 244 -1.98 7.76 -7.30
N TYR A 245 -1.73 6.91 -8.29
CA TYR A 245 -2.80 6.15 -8.96
C TYR A 245 -3.38 5.09 -8.02
N ALA A 246 -2.56 4.50 -7.16
CA ALA A 246 -3.01 3.56 -6.14
C ALA A 246 -3.98 4.21 -5.14
N VAL A 247 -3.66 5.40 -4.63
CA VAL A 247 -4.52 6.12 -3.67
C VAL A 247 -5.84 6.54 -4.31
N ILE A 248 -5.81 7.08 -5.53
CA ILE A 248 -7.04 7.49 -6.23
C ILE A 248 -7.90 6.27 -6.53
N GLY A 249 -7.30 5.21 -7.07
CA GLY A 249 -7.99 3.97 -7.41
C GLY A 249 -8.57 3.27 -6.18
N SER A 250 -7.81 3.17 -5.08
CA SER A 250 -8.28 2.56 -3.84
C SER A 250 -9.41 3.38 -3.22
N THR A 251 -9.31 4.71 -3.20
CA THR A 251 -10.34 5.58 -2.64
C THR A 251 -11.66 5.42 -3.38
N ILE A 252 -11.65 5.52 -4.72
CA ILE A 252 -12.88 5.36 -5.52
C ILE A 252 -13.45 3.95 -5.35
N GLY A 253 -12.59 2.93 -5.39
CA GLY A 253 -13.01 1.54 -5.18
C GLY A 253 -13.65 1.32 -3.82
N ILE A 254 -13.00 1.78 -2.75
CA ILE A 254 -13.47 1.60 -1.36
C ILE A 254 -14.80 2.33 -1.18
N THR A 255 -14.89 3.59 -1.60
CA THR A 255 -16.13 4.36 -1.41
C THR A 255 -17.28 3.78 -2.24
N ALA A 256 -17.07 3.47 -3.52
CA ALA A 256 -18.14 2.98 -4.38
C ALA A 256 -18.54 1.53 -4.07
N LEU A 257 -17.56 0.61 -4.05
CA LEU A 257 -17.79 -0.82 -3.93
C LEU A 257 -17.75 -1.33 -2.49
N GLY A 258 -16.94 -0.72 -1.63
CA GLY A 258 -16.75 -1.09 -0.22
C GLY A 258 -17.65 -0.35 0.77
N GLU A 259 -18.31 0.75 0.39
CA GLU A 259 -19.16 1.49 1.32
C GLU A 259 -20.57 1.70 0.76
N ILE A 260 -20.73 2.43 -0.34
CA ILE A 260 -22.04 2.85 -0.84
C ILE A 260 -22.91 1.66 -1.25
N MET A 261 -22.39 0.76 -2.09
CA MET A 261 -23.15 -0.41 -2.55
C MET A 261 -23.53 -1.36 -1.41
N PRO A 262 -22.61 -1.78 -0.53
CA PRO A 262 -22.93 -2.68 0.57
C PRO A 262 -23.83 -2.05 1.62
N GLN A 263 -23.68 -0.76 1.93
CA GLN A 263 -24.58 -0.04 2.85
C GLN A 263 -26.00 0.03 2.31
N ALA A 264 -26.20 0.29 1.01
CA ALA A 264 -27.52 0.29 0.39
C ALA A 264 -28.22 -1.08 0.51
N VAL A 265 -27.46 -2.17 0.32
CA VAL A 265 -27.97 -3.55 0.47
C VAL A 265 -28.25 -3.90 1.93
N CYS A 266 -27.33 -3.57 2.84
CA CYS A 266 -27.49 -3.83 4.28
C CYS A 266 -28.60 -3.01 4.92
N SER A 267 -28.93 -1.84 4.37
CA SER A 267 -30.09 -1.05 4.80
C SER A 267 -31.41 -1.78 4.52
N ARG A 268 -31.53 -2.52 3.40
CA ARG A 268 -32.73 -3.28 3.04
C ARG A 268 -32.79 -4.69 3.63
N TYR A 269 -31.63 -5.34 3.77
CA TYR A 269 -31.53 -6.76 4.17
C TYR A 269 -30.69 -6.97 5.44
N GLY A 270 -30.61 -5.96 6.31
CA GLY A 270 -29.72 -5.95 7.47
C GLY A 270 -29.92 -7.13 8.43
N LEU A 271 -31.17 -7.52 8.71
CA LEU A 271 -31.47 -8.64 9.61
C LEU A 271 -30.97 -9.98 9.05
N SER A 272 -31.16 -10.24 7.76
CA SER A 272 -30.77 -11.52 7.14
C SER A 272 -29.25 -11.59 6.89
N ILE A 273 -28.65 -10.50 6.43
CA ILE A 273 -27.20 -10.40 6.20
C ILE A 273 -26.45 -10.48 7.53
N GLY A 274 -26.89 -9.71 8.54
CA GLY A 274 -26.29 -9.72 9.87
C GLY A 274 -26.36 -11.09 10.55
N ALA A 275 -27.47 -11.83 10.37
CA ALA A 275 -27.58 -13.17 10.94
C ALA A 275 -26.71 -14.20 10.23
N LYS A 276 -26.56 -14.13 8.90
CA LYS A 276 -25.67 -15.02 8.15
C LYS A 276 -24.20 -14.75 8.43
N THR A 277 -23.84 -13.49 8.66
CA THR A 277 -22.44 -13.06 8.85
C THR A 277 -22.02 -13.00 10.32
N ILE A 278 -22.93 -13.32 11.25
CA ILE A 278 -22.69 -13.26 12.70
C ILE A 278 -21.49 -14.10 13.15
N TRP A 279 -21.22 -15.23 12.50
CA TRP A 279 -20.08 -16.09 12.82
C TRP A 279 -18.77 -15.39 12.47
N LEU A 280 -18.71 -14.74 11.30
CA LEU A 280 -17.58 -13.93 10.89
C LEU A 280 -17.38 -12.74 11.83
N THR A 281 -18.45 -12.02 12.18
CA THR A 281 -18.36 -10.91 13.15
C THR A 281 -17.82 -11.35 14.50
N LYS A 282 -18.21 -12.55 14.98
CA LYS A 282 -17.67 -13.13 16.23
C LYS A 282 -16.19 -13.43 16.14
N ILE A 283 -15.70 -13.97 15.03
CA ILE A 283 -14.26 -14.19 14.80
C ILE A 283 -13.51 -12.86 14.88
N PHE A 284 -13.98 -11.85 14.17
CA PHE A 284 -13.35 -10.54 14.21
C PHE A 284 -13.38 -9.92 15.60
N MET A 285 -14.49 -10.02 16.33
CA MET A 285 -14.57 -9.59 17.74
C MET A 285 -13.53 -10.26 18.64
N VAL A 286 -13.21 -11.54 18.41
CA VAL A 286 -12.17 -12.25 19.16
C VAL A 286 -10.77 -11.77 18.75
N ILE A 287 -10.52 -11.59 17.45
CA ILE A 287 -9.23 -11.12 16.93
C ILE A 287 -8.94 -9.69 17.36
N THR A 288 -9.93 -8.80 17.30
CA THR A 288 -9.80 -7.39 17.68
C THR A 288 -9.91 -7.18 19.17
N PHE A 289 -10.33 -8.19 19.95
CA PHE A 289 -10.49 -8.12 21.41
C PHE A 289 -9.37 -7.37 22.16
N PRO A 290 -8.06 -7.63 21.95
CA PRO A 290 -7.00 -6.96 22.70
C PRO A 290 -7.00 -5.43 22.52
N ILE A 291 -7.49 -4.92 21.39
CA ILE A 291 -7.51 -3.47 21.08
C ILE A 291 -8.92 -2.90 21.25
N ALA A 292 -9.95 -3.61 20.78
CA ALA A 292 -11.34 -3.18 20.82
C ALA A 292 -11.88 -3.15 22.26
N PHE A 293 -11.46 -4.06 23.13
CA PHE A 293 -11.89 -4.06 24.52
C PHE A 293 -11.49 -2.79 25.30
N PRO A 294 -10.20 -2.39 25.37
CA PRO A 294 -9.82 -1.17 26.07
C PRO A 294 -10.45 0.08 25.46
N VAL A 295 -10.55 0.15 24.12
CA VAL A 295 -11.21 1.27 23.44
C VAL A 295 -12.71 1.32 23.80
N SER A 296 -13.40 0.18 23.78
CA SER A 296 -14.81 0.12 24.19
C SER A 296 -15.01 0.47 25.67
N TYR A 297 -14.08 0.07 26.54
CA TYR A 297 -14.14 0.38 27.97
C TYR A 297 -13.91 1.87 28.25
N ILE A 298 -12.98 2.49 27.52
CA ILE A 298 -12.77 3.95 27.56
C ILE A 298 -14.02 4.66 27.07
N LEU A 299 -14.60 4.18 25.96
CA LEU A 299 -15.84 4.75 25.41
C LEU A 299 -17.00 4.61 26.40
N ASP A 300 -17.13 3.46 27.06
CA ASP A 300 -18.13 3.22 28.12
C ASP A 300 -17.92 4.14 29.33
N LYS A 301 -16.66 4.47 29.68
CA LYS A 301 -16.34 5.41 30.76
C LYS A 301 -16.58 6.87 30.39
N ILE A 302 -16.26 7.27 29.17
CA ILE A 302 -16.42 8.67 28.71
C ILE A 302 -17.89 8.96 28.42
N LEU A 303 -18.61 8.02 27.80
CA LEU A 303 -20.02 8.20 27.47
C LEU A 303 -20.94 7.85 28.64
N GLY A 304 -20.41 7.34 29.76
CA GLY A 304 -21.16 6.96 30.95
C GLY A 304 -22.22 5.88 30.67
N GLU A 305 -22.99 5.46 31.68
CA GLU A 305 -24.12 4.53 31.56
C GLU A 305 -25.26 5.01 30.61
N GLU A 306 -25.07 6.10 29.87
CA GLU A 306 -26.10 6.89 29.21
C GLU A 306 -26.44 6.47 27.78
N LEU A 307 -25.61 5.73 27.05
CA LEU A 307 -26.00 5.25 25.70
C LEU A 307 -27.12 4.20 25.71
N GLY A 308 -27.39 3.57 26.86
CA GLY A 308 -28.56 2.71 27.04
C GLY A 308 -29.88 3.49 27.14
N GLN A 309 -29.83 4.76 27.56
CA GLN A 309 -31.01 5.61 27.79
C GLN A 309 -31.18 6.72 26.73
N PHE A 310 -30.11 7.28 26.16
CA PHE A 310 -30.20 8.34 25.14
C PHE A 310 -30.88 7.87 23.86
N TYR A 311 -30.60 6.63 23.46
CA TYR A 311 -31.24 6.05 22.28
C TYR A 311 -32.75 5.85 22.44
N SER A 312 -33.27 5.75 23.67
CA SER A 312 -34.70 5.64 23.95
C SER A 312 -35.42 6.99 23.97
N ARG A 313 -34.73 8.13 24.18
CA ARG A 313 -35.40 9.43 24.28
C ARG A 313 -35.29 10.27 23.01
N GLU A 314 -34.17 10.20 22.30
CA GLU A 314 -34.05 10.87 20.99
C GLU A 314 -34.87 10.15 19.91
N LYS A 315 -34.80 8.81 19.80
CA LYS A 315 -35.68 8.10 18.86
C LYS A 315 -37.15 8.20 19.24
N LEU A 316 -37.51 8.17 20.52
CA LEU A 316 -38.92 8.33 20.94
C LEU A 316 -39.39 9.78 20.76
N GLY A 317 -38.52 10.77 20.97
CA GLY A 317 -38.81 12.18 20.68
C GLY A 317 -38.97 12.47 19.20
N VAL A 318 -38.14 11.86 18.34
CA VAL A 318 -38.21 11.99 16.88
C VAL A 318 -39.40 11.21 16.31
N LEU A 319 -39.66 9.97 16.75
CA LEU A 319 -40.85 9.21 16.33
C LEU A 319 -42.17 9.83 16.80
N ILE A 320 -42.24 10.37 18.03
CA ILE A 320 -43.44 11.09 18.51
C ILE A 320 -43.61 12.40 17.72
N ARG A 321 -42.53 13.06 17.33
CA ARG A 321 -42.59 14.32 16.56
C ARG A 321 -43.00 14.06 15.11
N GLU A 322 -42.50 13.01 14.46
CA GLU A 322 -42.96 12.59 13.13
C GLU A 322 -44.40 12.05 13.15
N GLN A 323 -44.80 11.24 14.14
CA GLN A 323 -46.20 10.82 14.28
C GLN A 323 -47.14 12.00 14.59
N ARG A 324 -46.70 12.97 15.40
CA ARG A 324 -47.46 14.21 15.67
C ARG A 324 -47.58 15.07 14.41
N GLU A 325 -46.55 15.18 13.58
CA GLU A 325 -46.61 15.91 12.31
C GLU A 325 -47.53 15.21 11.29
N HIS A 326 -47.51 13.87 11.21
CA HIS A 326 -48.45 13.10 10.39
C HIS A 326 -49.91 13.22 10.88
N ILE A 327 -50.17 13.20 12.20
CA ILE A 327 -51.51 13.37 12.77
C ILE A 327 -52.02 14.80 12.58
N VAL A 328 -51.19 15.83 12.77
CA VAL A 328 -51.56 17.24 12.56
C VAL A 328 -51.78 17.55 11.08
N SER A 329 -50.94 17.02 10.20
CA SER A 329 -51.10 17.15 8.74
C SER A 329 -52.37 16.44 8.25
N CYS A 330 -52.64 15.22 8.75
CA CYS A 330 -53.87 14.48 8.45
C CYS A 330 -55.13 15.18 9.00
N ASN A 331 -55.09 15.75 10.21
CA ASN A 331 -56.22 16.52 10.76
C ASN A 331 -56.47 17.84 9.98
N LYS A 332 -55.40 18.51 9.52
CA LYS A 332 -55.50 19.71 8.68
C LYS A 332 -56.04 19.38 7.28
N PHE A 333 -55.70 18.20 6.74
CA PHE A 333 -56.26 17.67 5.49
C PHE A 333 -57.73 17.30 5.65
N LEU A 334 -58.09 16.57 6.72
CA LEU A 334 -59.48 16.19 7.01
C LEU A 334 -60.38 17.42 7.21
N ARG A 335 -59.94 18.45 7.95
CA ARG A 335 -60.70 19.71 8.09
C ARG A 335 -60.91 20.47 6.77
N LYS A 336 -60.04 20.26 5.77
CA LYS A 336 -60.16 20.90 4.45
C LYS A 336 -61.10 20.14 3.51
N TYR A 337 -61.35 18.85 3.77
CA TYR A 337 -62.25 17.98 2.99
C TYR A 337 -63.58 17.66 3.70
N THR A 338 -63.73 18.00 4.99
CA THR A 338 -65.00 18.02 5.72
C THR A 338 -65.51 19.45 5.94
N ALA A 339 -65.37 20.31 4.95
CA ALA A 339 -66.22 21.51 4.85
C ALA A 339 -67.47 21.08 4.08
N PRO A 340 -68.66 21.00 4.73
CA PRO A 340 -69.87 20.61 4.04
C PRO A 340 -70.19 21.62 2.94
N TYR A 341 -70.49 21.11 1.74
CA TYR A 341 -71.49 21.75 0.89
C TYR A 341 -72.80 21.72 1.67
N PHE A 342 -73.06 22.77 2.45
CA PHE A 342 -74.39 23.32 2.76
C PHE A 342 -74.24 24.68 3.43
#